data_AF-A0A3L7TPB8-F1
#
_entry.id   AF-A0A3L7TPB8-F1
#
_cell.length_a   1.000
_cell.length_b   1.000
_cell.length_c   1.000
_cell.angle_alpha   90.00
_cell.angle_beta   90.00
_cell.angle_gamma   90.00
#
_symmetry.space_group_name_H-M   'P 1'
#
loop_
_entity.id
_entity.type
_entity.pdbx_description
1 polymer ?
#
loop_
_entity_poly.entity_id
_entity_poly.type
_entity_poly.pdbx_seq_one_letter_code
_entity_poly.pdbx_strand_id
1 'polypeptide(L)'
;MTTHAPQTIDDSSEKTGRTLDGHRLCATCLHPMAGSPIERHRSSNILFARCTECGAPSPLIEYPTLTPWVTQLHGLAACAVLLLTLLAFIVQTLLAWGAMALAVYVPENEVFSRVLLEMNQASKAIAPNPLAEPAAWLLTPDGQAALTSSTDSSVYFAVLTLAGSGAFLIAMCSGMLAGVVCLRLRALPRMLIANLAHLVLAAMWCAICDLDREAPWSTVDSLDWSDIVQSNDSATRWILAFAALLLGGVVGGLLGPLVLRTLAKTVFPPRERELVSWIWTFGGMKVPK
;
A
#
# COMPACT_ATOMS: atom_id res chain seq x y z
N MET A 1 25.30 74.11 -12.62
CA MET A 1 24.23 73.90 -13.63
C MET A 1 24.81 73.05 -14.75
N THR A 2 24.69 71.73 -14.62
CA THR A 2 25.04 70.76 -15.66
C THR A 2 23.75 70.29 -16.29
N THR A 3 23.48 70.79 -17.49
CA THR A 3 22.38 70.34 -18.35
C THR A 3 22.70 68.94 -18.87
N HIS A 4 22.07 67.92 -18.29
CA HIS A 4 22.08 66.58 -18.88
C HIS A 4 21.32 66.62 -20.20
N ALA A 5 22.03 66.39 -21.31
CA ALA A 5 21.41 66.17 -22.61
C ALA A 5 20.45 64.97 -22.55
N PRO A 6 19.31 65.02 -23.25
CA PRO A 6 18.37 63.90 -23.30
C PRO A 6 19.07 62.71 -23.95
N GLN A 7 19.24 61.63 -23.19
CA GLN A 7 19.69 60.36 -23.75
C GLN A 7 18.63 59.90 -24.76
N THR A 8 19.01 59.87 -26.03
CA THR A 8 18.26 59.18 -27.07
C THR A 8 18.32 57.69 -26.76
N ILE A 9 17.31 57.20 -26.04
CA ILE A 9 17.10 55.76 -25.81
C ILE A 9 16.89 55.16 -27.19
N ASP A 10 17.82 54.29 -27.59
CA ASP A 10 17.74 53.53 -28.83
C ASP A 10 16.56 52.53 -28.69
N ASP A 11 15.37 52.95 -29.15
CA ASP A 11 14.07 52.31 -28.93
C ASP A 11 13.88 51.09 -29.85
N SER A 12 14.89 50.22 -29.87
CA SER A 12 14.87 48.97 -30.62
C SER A 12 14.01 47.94 -29.89
N SER A 13 12.70 48.14 -29.96
CA SER A 13 11.71 47.15 -29.55
C SER A 13 11.69 45.99 -30.54
N GLU A 14 11.64 44.77 -30.00
CA GLU A 14 11.55 43.55 -30.80
C GLU A 14 10.15 42.95 -30.69
N LYS A 15 9.50 42.70 -31.82
CA LYS A 15 8.20 42.04 -31.85
C LYS A 15 8.38 40.55 -31.60
N THR A 16 7.77 40.03 -30.55
CA THR A 16 7.86 38.60 -30.20
C THR A 16 6.99 37.68 -31.06
N GLY A 17 6.13 38.24 -31.91
CA GLY A 17 5.17 37.50 -32.73
C GLY A 17 3.99 36.91 -31.95
N ARG A 18 3.91 37.17 -30.63
CA ARG A 18 2.81 36.76 -29.76
C ARG A 18 1.89 37.94 -29.49
N THR A 19 0.60 37.67 -29.34
CA THR A 19 -0.41 38.65 -28.93
C THR A 19 -0.83 38.40 -27.49
N LEU A 20 -1.34 39.44 -26.84
CA LEU A 20 -1.88 39.34 -25.49
C LEU A 20 -3.17 38.52 -25.51
N ASP A 21 -3.17 37.39 -24.81
CA ASP A 21 -4.36 36.57 -24.59
C ASP A 21 -4.95 36.87 -23.20
N GLY A 22 -6.25 37.18 -23.14
CA GLY A 22 -6.98 37.49 -21.90
C GLY A 22 -7.51 38.92 -21.73
N HIS A 23 -8.34 39.12 -20.70
CA HIS A 23 -9.06 40.37 -20.40
C HIS A 23 -8.25 41.35 -19.54
N ARG A 24 -7.08 41.77 -20.01
CA ARG A 24 -6.32 42.85 -19.35
C ARG A 24 -6.83 44.21 -19.83
N LEU A 25 -7.04 45.13 -18.89
CA LEU A 25 -7.42 46.51 -19.19
C LEU A 25 -6.19 47.41 -19.13
N CYS A 26 -6.10 48.40 -20.02
CA CYS A 26 -5.07 49.43 -19.94
C CYS A 26 -5.20 50.19 -18.61
N ALA A 27 -4.11 50.36 -17.87
CA ALA A 27 -4.12 51.10 -16.61
C ALA A 27 -4.49 52.59 -16.77
N THR A 28 -4.30 53.15 -17.97
CA THR A 28 -4.56 54.57 -18.25
C THR A 28 -5.99 54.81 -18.74
N CYS A 29 -6.45 54.08 -19.75
CA CYS A 29 -7.75 54.33 -20.40
C CYS A 29 -8.79 53.22 -20.19
N LEU A 30 -8.44 52.16 -19.45
CA LEU A 30 -9.29 50.99 -19.20
C LEU A 30 -9.77 50.24 -20.45
N HIS A 31 -9.19 50.49 -21.62
CA HIS A 31 -9.52 49.75 -22.83
C HIS A 31 -9.01 48.30 -22.75
N PRO A 32 -9.80 47.29 -23.19
CA PRO A 32 -9.35 45.90 -23.25
C PRO A 32 -8.19 45.74 -24.23
N MET A 33 -7.09 45.15 -23.77
CA MET A 33 -5.87 44.97 -24.56
C MET A 33 -5.77 43.59 -25.24
N ALA A 34 -6.88 42.85 -25.32
CA ALA A 34 -6.90 41.53 -25.95
C ALA A 34 -6.49 41.65 -27.43
N GLY A 35 -5.50 40.86 -27.85
CA GLY A 35 -4.97 40.91 -29.23
C GLY A 35 -3.86 41.92 -29.47
N SER A 36 -3.51 42.79 -28.51
CA SER A 36 -2.36 43.69 -28.65
C SER A 36 -1.05 42.90 -28.85
N PRO A 37 -0.16 43.30 -29.77
CA PRO A 37 1.12 42.63 -29.95
C PRO A 37 2.02 42.81 -28.73
N ILE A 38 2.74 41.75 -28.37
CA ILE A 38 3.72 41.77 -27.27
C ILE A 38 5.08 42.17 -27.85
N GLU A 39 5.61 43.27 -27.32
CA GLU A 39 6.93 43.81 -27.65
C GLU A 39 7.90 43.53 -26.50
N ARG A 40 9.17 43.29 -26.83
CA ARG A 40 10.25 43.14 -25.87
C ARG A 40 11.21 44.32 -26.00
N HIS A 41 11.45 45.01 -24.90
CA HIS A 41 12.44 46.08 -24.85
C HIS A 41 13.84 45.43 -24.79
N ARG A 42 14.70 45.67 -25.79
CA ARG A 42 16.00 44.97 -25.90
C ARG A 42 16.93 45.18 -24.72
N SER A 43 17.00 46.40 -24.16
CA SER A 43 17.97 46.69 -23.09
C SER A 43 17.54 46.20 -21.70
N SER A 44 16.23 46.15 -21.43
CA SER A 44 15.69 45.76 -20.12
C SER A 44 15.12 44.35 -20.13
N ASN A 45 14.96 43.75 -21.31
CA ASN A 45 14.35 42.45 -21.54
C ASN A 45 12.90 42.33 -21.02
N ILE A 46 12.26 43.47 -20.71
CA ILE A 46 10.90 43.54 -20.19
C ILE A 46 9.93 43.39 -21.35
N LEU A 47 8.95 42.52 -21.18
CA LEU A 47 7.82 42.38 -22.09
C LEU A 47 6.81 43.49 -21.77
N PHE A 48 6.28 44.13 -22.79
CA PHE A 48 5.21 45.11 -22.66
C PHE A 48 4.26 44.99 -23.85
N ALA A 49 3.02 45.43 -23.64
CA ALA A 49 2.05 45.57 -24.71
C ALA A 49 1.55 47.01 -24.72
N ARG A 50 1.39 47.58 -25.91
CA ARG A 50 0.84 48.93 -26.07
C ARG A 50 -0.68 48.85 -26.19
N CYS A 51 -1.37 49.78 -25.55
CA CYS A 51 -2.81 49.92 -25.74
C CYS A 51 -3.11 50.38 -27.18
N THR A 52 -4.09 49.74 -27.83
CA THR A 52 -4.55 50.09 -29.18
C THR A 52 -5.21 51.46 -29.26
N GLU A 53 -5.77 51.96 -28.15
CA GLU A 53 -6.45 53.26 -28.09
C GLU A 53 -5.49 54.39 -27.71
N CYS A 54 -4.87 54.32 -26.53
CA CYS A 54 -4.08 55.45 -26.00
C CYS A 54 -2.56 55.30 -26.22
N GLY A 55 -2.11 54.19 -26.79
CA GLY A 55 -0.68 53.93 -27.02
C GLY A 55 0.17 53.71 -25.75
N ALA A 56 -0.43 53.80 -24.56
CA ALA A 56 0.30 53.67 -23.31
C ALA A 56 0.94 52.27 -23.18
N PRO A 57 2.24 52.18 -22.84
CA PRO A 57 2.90 50.91 -22.61
C PRO A 57 2.44 50.33 -21.27
N SER A 58 1.90 49.12 -21.30
CA SER A 58 1.59 48.35 -20.09
C SER A 58 2.63 47.23 -19.93
N PRO A 59 3.45 47.24 -18.86
CA PRO A 59 4.39 46.17 -18.63
C PRO A 59 3.65 44.84 -18.41
N LEU A 60 4.11 43.81 -19.10
CA LEU A 60 3.75 42.42 -18.85
C LEU A 60 4.62 41.94 -17.71
N ILE A 61 4.24 42.32 -16.50
CA ILE A 61 4.66 41.61 -15.30
C ILE A 61 3.91 40.29 -15.37
N GLU A 62 4.56 39.26 -15.89
CA GLU A 62 4.21 37.89 -15.50
C GLU A 62 4.23 37.93 -13.98
N TYR A 63 3.06 37.92 -13.34
CA TYR A 63 3.01 37.56 -11.92
C TYR A 63 3.90 36.32 -11.80
N PRO A 64 4.86 36.25 -10.86
CA PRO A 64 5.63 35.05 -10.65
C PRO A 64 4.58 33.97 -10.47
N THR A 65 4.35 33.22 -11.55
CA THR A 65 3.13 32.47 -11.63
C THR A 65 3.25 31.52 -10.46
N LEU A 66 2.25 31.40 -9.60
CA LEU A 66 2.34 30.42 -8.51
C LEU A 66 2.50 29.00 -9.09
N THR A 67 2.33 28.83 -10.40
CA THR A 67 2.46 27.61 -11.18
C THR A 67 3.67 26.74 -10.82
N PRO A 68 4.95 27.21 -10.76
CA PRO A 68 6.07 26.35 -10.38
C PRO A 68 5.98 25.89 -8.92
N TRP A 69 5.45 26.74 -8.03
CA TRP A 69 5.28 26.40 -6.61
C TRP A 69 4.12 25.43 -6.41
N VAL A 70 3.02 25.61 -7.15
CA VAL A 70 1.85 24.73 -7.13
C VAL A 70 2.19 23.35 -7.70
N THR A 71 2.95 23.28 -8.80
CA THR A 71 3.39 21.99 -9.34
C THR A 71 4.38 21.28 -8.41
N GLN A 72 5.27 22.02 -7.75
CA GLN A 72 6.15 21.47 -6.71
C GLN A 72 5.37 20.95 -5.50
N LEU A 73 4.34 21.67 -5.03
CA LEU A 73 3.48 21.24 -3.93
C LEU A 73 2.66 20.01 -4.29
N HIS A 74 2.16 19.89 -5.52
CA HIS A 74 1.48 18.67 -5.98
C HIS A 74 2.42 17.46 -6.01
N GLY A 75 3.67 17.64 -6.47
CA GLY A 75 4.68 16.58 -6.43
C GLY A 75 4.99 16.13 -5.01
N LEU A 76 5.17 17.08 -4.08
CA LEU A 76 5.36 16.80 -2.66
C LEU A 76 4.15 16.09 -2.05
N ALA A 77 2.93 16.53 -2.35
CA ALA A 77 1.71 15.90 -1.87
C ALA A 77 1.56 14.47 -2.40
N ALA A 78 1.84 14.24 -3.69
CA ALA A 78 1.80 12.90 -4.28
C ALA A 78 2.85 11.96 -3.65
N CYS A 79 4.08 12.43 -3.46
CA CYS A 79 5.12 11.69 -2.76
C CYS A 79 4.75 11.40 -1.30
N ALA A 80 4.17 12.37 -0.58
CA ALA A 80 3.73 12.21 0.79
C ALA A 80 2.60 11.17 0.90
N VAL A 81 1.62 11.21 0.01
CA VAL A 81 0.55 10.20 -0.04
C VAL A 81 1.14 8.82 -0.32
N LEU A 82 2.05 8.71 -1.29
CA LEU A 82 2.70 7.43 -1.60
C LEU A 82 3.49 6.89 -0.40
N LEU A 83 4.29 7.74 0.27
CA LEU A 83 5.01 7.39 1.48
C LEU A 83 4.07 6.92 2.61
N LEU A 84 2.98 7.64 2.85
CA LEU A 84 1.98 7.30 3.86
C LEU A 84 1.28 5.97 3.55
N THR A 85 0.95 5.71 2.28
CA THR A 85 0.37 4.42 1.87
C THR A 85 1.34 3.26 2.07
N LEU A 86 2.63 3.47 1.79
CA LEU A 86 3.67 2.47 2.01
C LEU A 86 3.89 2.21 3.51
N LEU A 87 3.91 3.27 4.33
CA LEU A 87 4.02 3.16 5.78
C LEU A 87 2.81 2.41 6.37
N ALA A 88 1.59 2.78 5.96
CA ALA A 88 0.36 2.11 6.39
C ALA A 88 0.39 0.62 6.01
N PHE A 89 0.89 0.29 4.82
CA PHE A 89 1.08 -1.10 4.39
C PHE A 89 2.05 -1.88 5.29
N ILE A 90 3.21 -1.29 5.63
CA ILE A 90 4.18 -1.91 6.53
C ILE A 90 3.57 -2.14 7.91
N VAL A 91 2.93 -1.12 8.49
CA VAL A 91 2.28 -1.21 9.81
C VAL A 91 1.18 -2.27 9.80
N GLN A 92 0.32 -2.30 8.77
CA GLN A 92 -0.71 -3.31 8.60
C GLN A 92 -0.12 -4.72 8.55
N THR A 93 0.98 -4.91 7.81
CA THR A 93 1.65 -6.21 7.68
C THR A 93 2.22 -6.67 9.02
N LEU A 94 2.87 -5.77 9.77
CA LEU A 94 3.40 -6.06 11.10
C LEU A 94 2.29 -6.40 12.11
N LEU A 95 1.18 -5.65 12.08
CA LEU A 95 0.03 -5.90 12.94
C LEU A 95 -0.63 -7.24 12.62
N ALA A 96 -0.80 -7.57 11.34
CA ALA A 96 -1.39 -8.83 10.93
C ALA A 96 -0.46 -10.02 11.25
N TRP A 97 0.86 -9.86 11.10
CA TRP A 97 1.83 -10.85 11.57
C TRP A 97 1.74 -11.05 13.08
N GLY A 98 1.70 -9.96 13.86
CA GLY A 98 1.53 -10.02 15.32
C GLY A 98 0.23 -10.70 15.73
N ALA A 99 -0.88 -10.40 15.05
CA ALA A 99 -2.16 -11.05 15.29
C ALA A 99 -2.14 -12.54 14.93
N MET A 100 -1.46 -12.94 13.84
CA MET A 100 -1.27 -14.34 13.49
C MET A 100 -0.41 -15.07 14.53
N ALA A 101 0.70 -14.48 14.96
CA ALA A 101 1.55 -15.05 16.00
C ALA A 101 0.76 -15.22 17.31
N LEU A 102 0.02 -14.19 17.74
CA LEU A 102 -0.83 -14.26 18.93
C LEU A 102 -1.92 -15.35 18.80
N ALA A 103 -2.49 -15.48 17.60
CA ALA A 103 -3.47 -16.52 17.30
C ALA A 103 -2.85 -17.93 17.33
N VAL A 104 -1.57 -18.11 17.06
CA VAL A 104 -0.92 -19.41 17.25
C VAL A 104 -0.65 -19.66 18.74
N TYR A 105 -0.09 -18.67 19.46
CA TYR A 105 0.36 -18.83 20.84
C TYR A 105 -0.77 -18.93 21.88
N VAL A 106 -1.89 -18.21 21.72
CA VAL A 106 -2.97 -18.19 22.74
C VAL A 106 -3.71 -19.53 22.87
N PRO A 107 -4.19 -20.17 21.80
CA PRO A 107 -4.82 -21.49 21.89
C PRO A 107 -3.84 -22.55 22.35
N GLU A 108 -2.57 -22.50 21.94
CA GLU A 108 -1.58 -23.45 22.42
C GLU A 108 -1.50 -23.42 23.95
N ASN A 109 -1.48 -22.23 24.56
CA ASN A 109 -1.46 -22.09 26.01
C ASN A 109 -2.78 -22.47 26.68
N GLU A 110 -3.95 -22.19 26.07
CA GLU A 110 -5.24 -22.58 26.62
C GLU A 110 -5.50 -24.10 26.52
N VAL A 111 -5.24 -24.69 25.36
CA VAL A 111 -5.30 -26.14 25.12
C VAL A 111 -4.36 -26.83 26.09
N PHE A 112 -3.12 -26.34 26.22
CA PHE A 112 -2.17 -26.87 27.19
C PHE A 112 -2.65 -26.76 28.63
N SER A 113 -3.20 -25.61 29.03
CA SER A 113 -3.70 -25.42 30.39
C SER A 113 -4.86 -26.37 30.70
N ARG A 114 -5.74 -26.65 29.74
CA ARG A 114 -6.86 -27.61 29.89
C ARG A 114 -6.34 -29.05 29.92
N VAL A 115 -5.46 -29.41 29.00
CA VAL A 115 -4.79 -30.71 28.94
C VAL A 115 -4.04 -30.99 30.24
N LEU A 116 -3.28 -30.03 30.77
CA LEU A 116 -2.61 -30.14 32.06
C LEU A 116 -3.59 -30.27 33.22
N LEU A 117 -4.72 -29.57 33.19
CA LEU A 117 -5.75 -29.68 34.23
C LEU A 117 -6.35 -31.09 34.26
N GLU A 118 -6.69 -31.63 33.09
CA GLU A 118 -7.23 -32.99 32.94
C GLU A 118 -6.20 -34.06 33.28
N MET A 119 -4.96 -33.89 32.83
CA MET A 119 -3.84 -34.76 33.20
C MET A 119 -3.60 -34.75 34.72
N ASN A 120 -3.66 -33.58 35.37
CA ASN A 120 -3.57 -33.48 36.83
C ASN A 120 -4.75 -34.13 37.55
N GLN A 121 -5.95 -34.10 36.97
CA GLN A 121 -7.12 -34.80 37.52
C GLN A 121 -6.98 -36.32 37.35
N ALA A 122 -6.50 -36.79 36.19
CA ALA A 122 -6.26 -38.20 35.90
C ALA A 122 -5.09 -38.78 36.72
N SER A 123 -3.99 -38.05 36.87
CA SER A 123 -2.81 -38.46 37.66
C SER A 123 -3.12 -38.61 39.14
N LYS A 124 -4.01 -37.77 39.70
CA LYS A 124 -4.50 -37.93 41.09
C LYS A 124 -5.20 -39.26 41.34
N ALA A 125 -5.67 -39.96 40.29
CA ALA A 125 -6.29 -41.28 40.40
C ALA A 125 -5.29 -42.46 40.31
N ILE A 126 -4.06 -42.24 39.83
CA ILE A 126 -3.11 -43.30 39.48
C ILE A 126 -1.69 -42.97 39.99
N ALA A 127 -1.49 -42.95 41.32
CA ALA A 127 -0.18 -42.89 42.01
C ALA A 127 0.78 -41.72 41.63
N PRO A 128 1.74 -41.33 42.50
CA PRO A 128 2.45 -40.07 42.37
C PRO A 128 3.65 -40.22 41.43
N ASN A 129 3.42 -40.19 40.12
CA ASN A 129 4.45 -39.70 39.21
C ASN A 129 3.90 -38.58 38.34
N PRO A 130 3.76 -37.35 38.90
CA PRO A 130 3.12 -36.21 38.24
C PRO A 130 3.92 -35.64 37.04
N LEU A 131 5.00 -36.31 36.64
CA LEU A 131 5.95 -35.88 35.61
C LEU A 131 6.35 -36.99 34.63
N ALA A 132 5.63 -38.12 34.59
CA ALA A 132 5.77 -39.05 33.47
C ALA A 132 5.25 -38.34 32.21
N GLU A 133 6.19 -37.72 31.49
CA GLU A 133 6.10 -36.92 30.26
C GLU A 133 4.68 -36.63 29.75
N PRO A 134 4.20 -35.37 29.82
CA PRO A 134 2.92 -34.96 29.25
C PRO A 134 2.69 -35.45 27.82
N ALA A 135 3.78 -35.58 27.04
CA ALA A 135 3.79 -36.16 25.71
C ALA A 135 3.32 -37.63 25.68
N ALA A 136 3.76 -38.46 26.63
CA ALA A 136 3.37 -39.87 26.71
C ALA A 136 1.89 -40.04 27.09
N TRP A 137 1.34 -39.20 27.97
CA TRP A 137 -0.09 -39.22 28.30
C TRP A 137 -0.95 -38.78 27.11
N LEU A 138 -0.52 -37.76 26.36
CA LEU A 138 -1.21 -37.31 25.14
C LEU A 138 -1.34 -38.39 24.07
N LEU A 139 -0.45 -39.40 24.07
CA LEU A 139 -0.54 -40.55 23.16
C LEU A 139 -1.57 -41.61 23.59
N THR A 140 -2.12 -41.53 24.80
CA THR A 140 -3.17 -42.44 25.28
C THR A 140 -4.55 -42.09 24.70
N PRO A 141 -5.51 -43.03 24.65
CA PRO A 141 -6.86 -42.75 24.19
C PRO A 141 -7.54 -41.60 24.95
N ASP A 142 -7.34 -41.55 26.28
CA ASP A 142 -7.90 -40.49 27.14
C ASP A 142 -7.25 -39.13 26.83
N GLY A 143 -5.94 -39.10 26.61
CA GLY A 143 -5.23 -37.89 26.20
C GLY A 143 -5.64 -37.38 24.81
N GLN A 144 -5.90 -38.29 23.87
CA GLN A 144 -6.43 -37.94 22.54
C GLN A 144 -7.88 -37.42 22.61
N ALA A 145 -8.71 -37.99 23.48
CA ALA A 145 -10.08 -37.52 23.72
C ALA A 145 -10.11 -36.13 24.38
N ALA A 146 -9.24 -35.90 25.37
CA ALA A 146 -9.02 -34.60 25.99
C ALA A 146 -8.61 -33.55 24.95
N LEU A 147 -7.60 -33.88 24.14
CA LEU A 147 -7.08 -32.99 23.10
C LEU A 147 -8.15 -32.62 22.07
N THR A 148 -8.92 -33.59 21.58
CA THR A 148 -10.02 -33.34 20.62
C THR A 148 -11.18 -32.55 21.23
N SER A 149 -11.51 -32.75 22.52
CA SER A 149 -12.54 -31.95 23.18
C SER A 149 -12.13 -30.48 23.40
N SER A 150 -10.82 -30.23 23.51
CA SER A 150 -10.26 -28.89 23.70
C SER A 150 -10.23 -28.06 22.40
N THR A 151 -10.13 -28.72 21.24
CA THR A 151 -10.14 -28.08 19.92
C THR A 151 -11.54 -27.68 19.45
N ASP A 152 -12.61 -28.27 20.00
CA ASP A 152 -14.01 -27.88 19.76
C ASP A 152 -14.45 -26.58 20.47
N SER A 153 -13.52 -25.85 21.09
CA SER A 153 -13.84 -24.64 21.85
C SER A 153 -14.12 -23.43 20.94
N SER A 154 -15.03 -22.54 21.37
CA SER A 154 -15.29 -21.27 20.68
C SER A 154 -14.07 -20.36 20.58
N VAL A 155 -13.09 -20.53 21.47
CA VAL A 155 -11.80 -19.85 21.44
C VAL A 155 -10.99 -20.29 20.22
N TYR A 156 -10.99 -21.59 19.92
CA TYR A 156 -10.32 -22.13 18.74
C TYR A 156 -10.85 -21.52 17.44
N PHE A 157 -12.17 -21.44 17.30
CA PHE A 157 -12.80 -20.82 16.12
C PHE A 157 -12.52 -19.31 16.03
N ALA A 158 -12.55 -18.58 17.15
CA ALA A 158 -12.26 -17.15 17.18
C ALA A 158 -10.82 -16.86 16.73
N VAL A 159 -9.89 -17.69 17.18
CA VAL A 159 -8.48 -17.62 16.81
C VAL A 159 -8.28 -17.91 15.33
N LEU A 160 -8.87 -19.00 14.83
CA LEU A 160 -8.78 -19.40 13.43
C LEU A 160 -9.32 -18.29 12.51
N THR A 161 -10.41 -17.65 12.92
CA THR A 161 -11.00 -16.51 12.23
C THR A 161 -10.06 -15.31 12.25
N LEU A 162 -9.44 -15.01 13.40
CA LEU A 162 -8.50 -13.91 13.53
C LEU A 162 -7.25 -14.12 12.65
N ALA A 163 -6.64 -15.31 12.73
CA ALA A 163 -5.49 -15.68 11.91
C ALA A 163 -5.82 -15.66 10.41
N GLY A 164 -6.95 -16.25 10.03
CA GLY A 164 -7.43 -16.25 8.64
C GLY A 164 -7.69 -14.84 8.12
N SER A 165 -8.31 -13.97 8.93
CA SER A 165 -8.56 -12.58 8.55
C SER A 165 -7.25 -11.77 8.42
N GLY A 166 -6.28 -11.99 9.30
CA GLY A 166 -4.95 -11.38 9.22
C GLY A 166 -4.22 -11.80 7.95
N ALA A 167 -4.19 -13.10 7.67
CA ALA A 167 -3.59 -13.67 6.47
C ALA A 167 -4.25 -13.13 5.19
N PHE A 168 -5.58 -13.09 5.16
CA PHE A 168 -6.36 -12.52 4.06
C PHE A 168 -6.00 -11.06 3.82
N LEU A 169 -5.92 -10.23 4.87
CA LEU A 169 -5.60 -8.81 4.75
C LEU A 169 -4.18 -8.58 4.22
N ILE A 170 -3.18 -9.32 4.73
CA ILE A 170 -1.80 -9.24 4.23
C ILE A 170 -1.79 -9.56 2.73
N ALA A 171 -2.40 -10.68 2.34
CA ALA A 171 -2.39 -11.11 0.95
C ALA A 171 -3.22 -10.20 0.04
N MET A 172 -4.31 -9.63 0.55
CA MET A 172 -5.08 -8.61 -0.17
C MET A 172 -4.23 -7.38 -0.45
N CYS A 173 -3.55 -6.85 0.56
CA CYS A 173 -2.73 -5.67 0.38
C CYS A 173 -1.56 -5.92 -0.59
N SER A 174 -0.82 -7.03 -0.43
CA SER A 174 0.30 -7.37 -1.32
C SER A 174 -0.20 -7.69 -2.74
N GLY A 175 -1.36 -8.34 -2.84
CA GLY A 175 -2.06 -8.57 -4.10
C GLY A 175 -2.44 -7.27 -4.79
N MET A 176 -2.88 -6.24 -4.05
CA MET A 176 -3.15 -4.92 -4.63
C MET A 176 -1.90 -4.31 -5.25
N LEU A 177 -0.75 -4.38 -4.56
CA LEU A 177 0.53 -3.89 -5.08
C LEU A 177 0.95 -4.66 -6.34
N ALA A 178 0.93 -5.99 -6.29
CA ALA A 178 1.22 -6.83 -7.46
C ALA A 178 0.24 -6.52 -8.61
N GLY A 179 -1.02 -6.26 -8.29
CA GLY A 179 -2.05 -5.89 -9.25
C GLY A 179 -1.76 -4.57 -9.97
N VAL A 180 -1.20 -3.59 -9.25
CA VAL A 180 -0.74 -2.32 -9.81
C VAL A 180 0.51 -2.53 -10.67
N VAL A 181 1.53 -3.23 -10.17
CA VAL A 181 2.78 -3.50 -10.92
C VAL A 181 2.47 -4.24 -12.23
N CYS A 182 1.54 -5.19 -12.19
CA CYS A 182 1.14 -6.01 -13.32
C CYS A 182 -0.10 -5.46 -14.06
N LEU A 183 -0.31 -4.14 -14.06
CA LEU A 183 -1.43 -3.47 -14.75
C LEU A 183 -1.52 -3.81 -16.25
N ARG A 184 -0.38 -4.09 -16.89
CA ARG A 184 -0.29 -4.46 -18.32
C ARG A 184 -0.72 -5.90 -18.62
N LEU A 185 -0.76 -6.77 -17.61
CA LEU A 185 -1.11 -8.17 -17.78
C LEU A 185 -2.63 -8.35 -17.69
N ARG A 186 -3.14 -9.43 -18.30
CA ARG A 186 -4.54 -9.85 -18.11
C ARG A 186 -4.81 -10.20 -16.64
N ALA A 187 -6.09 -10.26 -16.25
CA ALA A 187 -6.47 -10.50 -14.85
C ALA A 187 -5.90 -11.82 -14.28
N LEU A 188 -5.96 -12.91 -15.06
CA LEU A 188 -5.47 -14.22 -14.62
C LEU A 188 -3.96 -14.25 -14.29
N PRO A 189 -3.02 -13.89 -15.20
CA PRO A 189 -1.60 -13.88 -14.87
C PRO A 189 -1.25 -12.91 -13.74
N ARG A 190 -2.00 -11.81 -13.60
CA ARG A 190 -1.84 -10.88 -12.48
C ARG A 190 -2.18 -11.54 -11.14
N MET A 191 -3.29 -12.27 -11.07
CA MET A 191 -3.68 -13.04 -9.88
C MET A 191 -2.67 -14.14 -9.56
N LEU A 192 -2.10 -14.80 -10.58
CA LEU A 192 -1.06 -15.81 -10.39
C LEU A 192 0.21 -15.19 -9.81
N ILE A 193 0.68 -14.06 -10.34
CA ILE A 193 1.87 -13.36 -9.83
C ILE A 193 1.65 -12.87 -8.40
N ALA A 194 0.47 -12.32 -8.10
CA ALA A 194 0.10 -11.90 -6.75
C ALA A 194 0.16 -13.07 -5.75
N ASN A 195 -0.23 -14.27 -6.16
CA ASN A 195 -0.22 -15.45 -5.30
C ASN A 195 1.11 -16.20 -5.29
N LEU A 196 1.94 -16.07 -6.32
CA LEU A 196 3.23 -16.76 -6.41
C LEU A 196 4.14 -16.38 -5.24
N ALA A 197 4.18 -15.10 -4.87
CA ALA A 197 4.98 -14.65 -3.72
C ALA A 197 4.54 -15.33 -2.41
N HIS A 198 3.22 -15.47 -2.20
CA HIS A 198 2.68 -16.14 -1.02
C HIS A 198 2.97 -17.64 -1.03
N LEU A 199 2.85 -18.29 -2.19
CA LEU A 199 3.17 -19.71 -2.34
C LEU A 199 4.65 -19.98 -2.09
N VAL A 200 5.55 -19.11 -2.57
CA VAL A 200 7.00 -19.24 -2.31
C VAL A 200 7.31 -19.03 -0.83
N LEU A 201 6.75 -17.99 -0.20
CA LEU A 201 6.96 -17.73 1.22
C LEU A 201 6.44 -18.88 2.08
N ALA A 202 5.29 -19.43 1.74
CA ALA A 202 4.71 -20.52 2.48
C ALA A 202 5.46 -21.85 2.25
N ALA A 203 5.92 -22.13 1.03
CA ALA A 203 6.81 -23.26 0.76
C ALA A 203 8.15 -23.13 1.52
N MET A 204 8.71 -21.92 1.57
CA MET A 204 9.90 -21.61 2.36
C MET A 204 9.66 -21.83 3.86
N TRP A 205 8.50 -21.41 4.38
CA TRP A 205 8.12 -21.65 5.76
C TRP A 205 8.00 -23.14 6.07
N CYS A 206 7.30 -23.91 5.23
CA CYS A 206 7.22 -25.37 5.38
C CYS A 206 8.61 -26.01 5.39
N ALA A 207 9.50 -25.59 4.48
CA ALA A 207 10.88 -26.09 4.44
C ALA A 207 11.67 -25.75 5.71
N ILE A 208 11.48 -24.57 6.30
CA ILE A 208 12.11 -24.18 7.58
C ILE A 208 11.59 -25.06 8.71
N CYS A 209 10.27 -25.29 8.79
CA CYS A 209 9.68 -26.16 9.81
C CYS A 209 10.16 -27.61 9.70
N ASP A 210 10.29 -28.14 8.47
CA ASP A 210 10.82 -29.48 8.24
C ASP A 210 12.31 -29.57 8.59
N LEU A 211 13.11 -28.55 8.24
CA LEU A 211 14.52 -28.46 8.61
C LEU A 211 14.73 -28.43 10.13
N ASP A 212 13.87 -27.74 10.87
CA ASP A 212 13.96 -27.67 12.33
C ASP A 212 13.63 -29.03 12.98
N ARG A 213 12.67 -29.77 12.42
CA ARG A 213 12.36 -31.15 12.83
C ARG A 213 13.48 -32.15 12.58
N GLU A 214 14.24 -31.97 11.51
CA GLU A 214 15.35 -32.88 11.17
C GLU A 214 16.69 -32.45 11.79
N ALA A 215 16.73 -31.29 12.44
CA ALA A 215 17.98 -30.74 12.94
C ALA A 215 18.53 -31.55 14.13
N PRO A 216 19.86 -31.75 14.22
CA PRO A 216 20.50 -32.56 15.27
C PRO A 216 20.39 -31.96 16.68
N TRP A 217 19.94 -30.71 16.82
CA TRP A 217 19.60 -30.09 18.10
C TRP A 217 18.14 -30.33 18.52
N SER A 218 17.29 -30.81 17.61
CA SER A 218 15.99 -31.39 17.99
C SER A 218 16.24 -32.79 18.55
N THR A 219 16.48 -32.85 19.85
CA THR A 219 16.63 -34.13 20.54
C THR A 219 15.30 -34.86 20.51
N VAL A 220 15.27 -36.04 19.88
CA VAL A 220 14.10 -36.94 19.78
C VAL A 220 13.47 -37.27 21.14
N ASP A 221 14.23 -37.12 22.24
CA ASP A 221 13.78 -37.33 23.62
C ASP A 221 12.95 -36.17 24.19
N SER A 222 12.75 -35.08 23.44
CA SER A 222 11.88 -33.97 23.82
C SER A 222 10.84 -33.71 22.74
N LEU A 223 9.97 -34.71 22.48
CA LEU A 223 8.67 -34.44 21.89
C LEU A 223 7.96 -33.44 22.79
N ASP A 224 8.13 -32.16 22.50
CA ASP A 224 7.48 -31.10 23.23
C ASP A 224 5.99 -31.23 22.95
N TRP A 225 5.17 -31.06 23.97
CA TRP A 225 3.71 -31.21 23.84
C TRP A 225 3.15 -30.29 22.74
N SER A 226 3.84 -29.16 22.49
CA SER A 226 3.58 -28.22 21.42
C SER A 226 3.62 -28.89 20.03
N ASP A 227 4.54 -29.82 19.78
CA ASP A 227 4.64 -30.57 18.53
C ASP A 227 3.47 -31.54 18.32
N ILE A 228 2.98 -32.16 19.40
CA ILE A 228 1.84 -33.08 19.36
C ILE A 228 0.54 -32.30 19.13
N VAL A 229 0.35 -31.16 19.81
CA VAL A 229 -0.81 -30.28 19.62
C VAL A 229 -0.79 -29.63 18.23
N GLN A 230 0.38 -29.23 17.73
CA GLN A 230 0.51 -28.70 16.38
C GLN A 230 0.24 -29.78 15.34
N SER A 231 0.82 -30.98 15.44
CA SER A 231 0.63 -32.03 14.43
C SER A 231 -0.81 -32.50 14.29
N ASN A 232 -1.57 -32.63 15.39
CA ASN A 232 -2.92 -33.20 15.35
C ASN A 232 -3.98 -32.28 14.71
N ASP A 233 -3.69 -30.98 14.66
CA ASP A 233 -4.71 -29.99 14.30
C ASP A 233 -4.16 -28.92 13.33
N SER A 234 -2.95 -29.12 12.82
CA SER A 234 -2.28 -28.20 11.89
C SER A 234 -2.83 -28.26 10.48
N ALA A 235 -3.25 -29.42 9.97
CA ALA A 235 -3.63 -29.56 8.56
C ALA A 235 -4.81 -28.65 8.19
N THR A 236 -5.88 -28.66 8.99
CA THR A 236 -7.05 -27.80 8.78
C THR A 236 -6.70 -26.32 8.93
N ARG A 237 -5.89 -25.97 9.94
CA ARG A 237 -5.40 -24.60 10.18
C ARG A 237 -4.58 -24.08 8.99
N TRP A 238 -3.66 -24.89 8.49
CA TRP A 238 -2.86 -24.57 7.31
C TRP A 238 -3.77 -24.42 6.10
N ILE A 239 -4.64 -25.38 5.80
CA ILE A 239 -5.53 -25.30 4.62
C ILE A 239 -6.36 -24.02 4.63
N LEU A 240 -6.93 -23.64 5.79
CA LEU A 240 -7.73 -22.43 5.90
C LEU A 240 -6.89 -21.16 5.81
N ALA A 241 -5.72 -21.12 6.44
CA ALA A 241 -4.79 -19.99 6.33
C ALA A 241 -4.29 -19.82 4.88
N PHE A 242 -3.93 -20.91 4.21
CA PHE A 242 -3.57 -20.94 2.80
C PHE A 242 -4.71 -20.47 1.91
N ALA A 243 -5.93 -20.97 2.14
CA ALA A 243 -7.10 -20.54 1.40
C ALA A 243 -7.35 -19.04 1.59
N ALA A 244 -7.21 -18.52 2.81
CA ALA A 244 -7.34 -17.11 3.13
C ALA A 244 -6.25 -16.26 2.44
N LEU A 245 -5.00 -16.71 2.44
CA LEU A 245 -3.90 -16.06 1.71
C LEU A 245 -4.20 -16.01 0.21
N LEU A 246 -4.58 -17.15 -0.39
CA LEU A 246 -4.85 -17.22 -1.82
C LEU A 246 -6.04 -16.34 -2.21
N LEU A 247 -7.12 -16.41 -1.44
CA LEU A 247 -8.31 -15.59 -1.66
C LEU A 247 -7.98 -14.10 -1.49
N GLY A 248 -7.21 -13.74 -0.47
CA GLY A 248 -6.72 -12.38 -0.25
C GLY A 248 -5.93 -11.89 -1.46
N GLY A 249 -4.93 -12.64 -1.91
CA GLY A 249 -4.10 -12.31 -3.07
C GLY A 249 -4.91 -12.12 -4.35
N VAL A 250 -5.92 -12.97 -4.57
CA VAL A 250 -6.88 -12.83 -5.67
C VAL A 250 -7.67 -11.53 -5.57
N VAL A 251 -8.33 -11.30 -4.43
CA VAL A 251 -9.15 -10.09 -4.19
C VAL A 251 -8.29 -8.84 -4.35
N GLY A 252 -7.10 -8.84 -3.75
CA GLY A 252 -6.12 -7.77 -3.86
C GLY A 252 -5.71 -7.48 -5.31
N GLY A 253 -5.33 -8.51 -6.06
CA GLY A 253 -4.90 -8.38 -7.46
C GLY A 253 -5.98 -7.80 -8.39
N LEU A 254 -7.25 -8.05 -8.07
CA LEU A 254 -8.40 -7.49 -8.78
C LEU A 254 -8.71 -6.05 -8.34
N LEU A 255 -8.69 -5.77 -7.04
CA LEU A 255 -9.02 -4.47 -6.47
C LEU A 255 -7.92 -3.42 -6.66
N GLY A 256 -6.65 -3.80 -6.67
CA GLY A 256 -5.51 -2.87 -6.75
C GLY A 256 -5.64 -1.85 -7.90
N PRO A 257 -5.84 -2.30 -9.16
CA PRO A 257 -6.09 -1.42 -10.30
C PRO A 257 -7.32 -0.51 -10.15
N LEU A 258 -8.39 -0.99 -9.50
CA LEU A 258 -9.61 -0.21 -9.29
C LEU A 258 -9.39 0.90 -8.25
N VAL A 259 -8.74 0.56 -7.15
CA VAL A 259 -8.37 1.50 -6.09
C VAL A 259 -7.42 2.55 -6.64
N LEU A 260 -6.39 2.15 -7.39
CA LEU A 260 -5.44 3.10 -8.00
C LEU A 260 -6.15 4.07 -8.96
N ARG A 261 -7.07 3.60 -9.79
CA ARG A 261 -7.86 4.46 -10.69
C ARG A 261 -8.74 5.42 -9.93
N THR A 262 -9.34 4.98 -8.84
CA THR A 262 -10.22 5.81 -8.00
C THR A 262 -9.40 6.89 -7.31
N LEU A 263 -8.27 6.53 -6.71
CA LEU A 263 -7.31 7.47 -6.13
C LEU A 263 -6.78 8.47 -7.18
N ALA A 264 -6.42 8.01 -8.37
CA ALA A 264 -5.95 8.90 -9.41
C ALA A 264 -7.04 9.88 -9.89
N LYS A 265 -8.31 9.47 -9.88
CA LYS A 265 -9.44 10.38 -10.17
C LYS A 265 -9.66 11.43 -9.08
N THR A 266 -9.47 11.07 -7.80
CA THR A 266 -9.72 11.96 -6.66
C THR A 266 -8.56 12.90 -6.39
N VAL A 267 -7.33 12.44 -6.58
CA VAL A 267 -6.11 13.20 -6.29
C VAL A 267 -5.75 14.14 -7.45
N PHE A 268 -5.87 13.68 -8.70
CA PHE A 268 -5.43 14.49 -9.85
C PHE A 268 -6.60 15.26 -10.50
N PRO A 269 -6.45 16.58 -10.71
CA PRO A 269 -7.42 17.37 -11.47
C PRO A 269 -7.48 16.88 -12.93
N PRO A 270 -8.61 17.06 -13.62
CA PRO A 270 -8.84 16.53 -14.97
C PRO A 270 -7.70 16.75 -15.98
N ARG A 271 -7.08 17.93 -15.97
CA ARG A 271 -6.00 18.30 -16.89
C ARG A 271 -4.71 17.50 -16.65
N GLU A 272 -4.47 17.07 -15.42
CA GLU A 272 -3.24 16.36 -15.04
C GLU A 272 -3.38 14.84 -15.15
N ARG A 273 -4.60 14.32 -15.31
CA ARG A 273 -4.84 12.88 -15.49
C ARG A 273 -4.20 12.32 -16.75
N GLU A 274 -3.87 13.17 -17.73
CA GLU A 274 -3.10 12.76 -18.91
C GLU A 274 -1.69 12.27 -18.54
N LEU A 275 -1.06 12.83 -17.49
CA LEU A 275 0.26 12.41 -17.00
C LEU A 275 0.25 10.97 -16.46
N VAL A 276 -0.89 10.55 -15.91
CA VAL A 276 -1.13 9.21 -15.37
C VAL A 276 -2.07 8.38 -16.25
N SER A 277 -2.22 8.77 -17.52
CA SER A 277 -3.14 8.13 -18.49
C SER A 277 -2.88 6.62 -18.65
N TRP A 278 -1.62 6.21 -18.46
CA TRP A 278 -1.19 4.81 -18.51
C TRP A 278 -1.99 3.87 -17.59
N ILE A 279 -2.54 4.37 -16.48
CA ILE A 279 -3.37 3.61 -15.54
C ILE A 279 -4.69 3.13 -16.18
N TRP A 280 -5.22 3.89 -17.13
CA TRP A 280 -6.44 3.55 -17.89
C TRP A 280 -6.12 2.85 -19.20
N THR A 281 -5.12 3.35 -19.95
CA THR A 281 -4.82 2.84 -21.29
C THR A 281 -4.28 1.41 -21.27
N PHE A 282 -3.52 0.99 -20.25
CA PHE A 282 -3.13 -0.41 -20.09
C PHE A 282 -4.32 -1.35 -19.83
N GLY A 283 -5.43 -0.83 -19.33
CA GLY A 283 -6.69 -1.56 -19.20
C GLY A 283 -7.62 -1.45 -20.41
N GLY A 284 -7.19 -0.81 -21.51
CA GLY A 284 -8.04 -0.51 -22.66
C GLY A 284 -9.15 0.49 -22.37
N MET A 285 -9.05 1.25 -21.29
CA MET A 285 -10.06 2.24 -20.89
C MET A 285 -9.67 3.66 -21.30
N LYS A 286 -10.67 4.49 -21.53
CA LYS A 286 -10.48 5.92 -21.82
C LYS A 286 -10.14 6.68 -20.53
N VAL A 287 -9.27 7.69 -20.66
CA VAL A 287 -8.94 8.59 -19.56
C VAL A 287 -10.16 9.44 -19.20
N PRO A 288 -10.57 9.51 -17.93
CA PRO A 288 -11.72 10.30 -17.50
C PRO A 288 -11.39 11.80 -17.59
N LYS A 289 -12.25 12.53 -18.32
CA LYS A 289 -12.23 14.00 -18.39
C LYS A 289 -12.68 14.65 -17.08
#